data_AF-A0A7C3BEM0-F1
#
_entry.id   AF-A0A7C3BEM0-F1
#
_cell.length_a   1.000
_cell.length_b   1.000
_cell.length_c   1.000
_cell.angle_alpha   90.00
_cell.angle_beta   90.00
_cell.angle_gamma   90.00
#
_symmetry.space_group_name_H-M   'P 1'
#
loop_
_entity.id
_entity.type
_entity.pdbx_description
1 polymer ?
#
loop_
_entity_poly.entity_id
_entity_poly.type
_entity_poly.pdbx_seq_one_letter_code
_entity_poly.pdbx_strand_id
1 'polypeptide(L)'
;MRVVDTFRLVTRALRRAYLPITSFLLVYFIAVLVGIRMVHSGSDLALSFRDDLIAKAQASQILQSYHEGSRFKAAFLDFGENLLVAFANTISGLSILVPYPIAAFRGWVVGIVSVDSSHASRLVEFGDAFYYLSTVFLQMIPYSLAGGAGVHLGLSYIFPKPYYEGEKWLRLPKEAIRDVLRIFALVVPLFLIASLWEFLSA
;
A
#
# COMPACT_ATOMS: atom_id res chain seq x y z
N MET A 1 7.55 -30.09 -0.43
CA MET A 1 6.50 -29.37 -1.19
C MET A 1 7.22 -28.57 -2.27
N ARG A 2 6.95 -28.81 -3.56
CA ARG A 2 7.83 -28.29 -4.64
C ARG A 2 7.51 -26.82 -4.91
N VAL A 3 8.51 -26.00 -5.29
CA VAL A 3 8.37 -24.56 -5.59
C VAL A 3 7.22 -24.28 -6.59
N VAL A 4 7.01 -25.19 -7.54
CA VAL A 4 5.92 -25.14 -8.52
C VAL A 4 4.53 -25.17 -7.86
N ASP A 5 4.36 -25.88 -6.75
CA ASP A 5 3.10 -25.96 -6.01
C ASP A 5 2.80 -24.62 -5.34
N THR A 6 3.81 -23.98 -4.73
CA THR A 6 3.68 -22.67 -4.08
C THR A 6 3.27 -21.59 -5.08
N PHE A 7 3.94 -21.52 -6.24
CA PHE A 7 3.61 -20.52 -7.28
C PHE A 7 2.16 -20.67 -7.79
N ARG A 8 1.72 -21.91 -8.03
CA ARG A 8 0.34 -22.18 -8.44
C ARG A 8 -0.67 -21.77 -7.38
N LEU A 9 -0.37 -21.99 -6.10
CA LEU A 9 -1.24 -21.61 -4.98
C LEU A 9 -1.36 -20.09 -4.86
N VAL A 10 -0.26 -19.34 -4.95
CA VAL A 10 -0.27 -17.88 -4.93
C VAL A 10 -1.05 -17.32 -6.13
N THR A 11 -0.82 -17.86 -7.32
CA THR A 11 -1.53 -17.44 -8.53
C THR A 11 -3.04 -17.67 -8.40
N ARG A 12 -3.46 -18.80 -7.82
CA ARG A 12 -4.89 -19.07 -7.55
C ARG A 12 -5.47 -18.09 -6.53
N ALA A 13 -4.74 -17.78 -5.47
CA ALA A 13 -5.16 -16.81 -4.47
C ALA A 13 -5.38 -15.41 -5.10
N LEU A 14 -4.41 -14.93 -5.89
CA LEU A 14 -4.52 -13.67 -6.64
C LEU A 14 -5.74 -13.69 -7.58
N ARG A 15 -5.94 -14.78 -8.33
CA ARG A 15 -7.05 -14.90 -9.28
C ARG A 15 -8.41 -14.93 -8.59
N ARG A 16 -8.50 -15.38 -7.34
CA ARG A 16 -9.74 -15.34 -6.55
C ARG A 16 -10.02 -13.95 -5.99
N ALA A 17 -8.97 -13.23 -5.57
CA ALA A 17 -9.05 -11.90 -4.98
C ALA A 17 -8.94 -10.74 -5.99
N TYR A 18 -8.89 -11.02 -7.30
CA TYR A 18 -8.56 -10.02 -8.31
C TYR A 18 -9.50 -8.81 -8.32
N LEU A 19 -10.82 -9.01 -8.22
CA LEU A 19 -11.78 -7.90 -8.23
C LEU A 19 -11.58 -6.93 -7.04
N PRO A 20 -11.53 -7.42 -5.79
CA PRO A 20 -11.14 -6.59 -4.64
C PRO A 20 -9.79 -5.90 -4.80
N ILE A 21 -8.74 -6.60 -5.25
CA ILE A 21 -7.40 -6.02 -5.44
C ILE A 21 -7.42 -4.91 -6.49
N THR A 22 -8.04 -5.15 -7.66
CA THR A 22 -8.08 -4.17 -8.75
C THR A 22 -8.95 -2.97 -8.39
N SER A 23 -10.10 -3.16 -7.74
CA SER A 23 -10.92 -2.04 -7.28
C SER A 23 -10.21 -1.20 -6.22
N PHE A 24 -9.49 -1.84 -5.30
CA PHE A 24 -8.68 -1.14 -4.30
C PHE A 24 -7.56 -0.33 -4.94
N LEU A 25 -6.83 -0.95 -5.88
CA LEU A 25 -5.80 -0.30 -6.67
C LEU A 25 -6.34 0.91 -7.43
N LEU A 26 -7.53 0.79 -8.04
CA LEU A 26 -8.15 1.88 -8.79
C LEU A 26 -8.50 3.06 -7.87
N VAL A 27 -9.09 2.81 -6.70
CA VAL A 27 -9.40 3.87 -5.73
C VAL A 27 -8.13 4.57 -5.24
N TYR A 28 -7.09 3.81 -4.90
CA TYR A 28 -5.79 4.35 -4.52
C TYR A 28 -5.25 5.24 -5.65
N PHE A 29 -5.16 4.70 -6.87
CA PHE A 29 -4.60 5.39 -8.03
C PHE A 29 -5.34 6.69 -8.35
N ILE A 30 -6.68 6.66 -8.39
CA ILE A 30 -7.49 7.85 -8.62
C ILE A 30 -7.21 8.91 -7.54
N ALA A 31 -7.11 8.51 -6.27
CA ALA A 31 -6.83 9.45 -5.20
C ALA A 31 -5.43 10.08 -5.30
N VAL A 32 -4.43 9.33 -5.76
CA VAL A 32 -3.10 9.88 -6.10
C VAL A 32 -3.23 10.96 -7.16
N LEU A 33 -3.93 10.67 -8.27
CA LEU A 33 -4.14 11.65 -9.34
C LEU A 33 -4.87 12.90 -8.86
N VAL A 34 -5.86 12.76 -7.97
CA VAL A 34 -6.55 13.89 -7.35
C VAL A 34 -5.58 14.72 -6.52
N GLY A 35 -4.77 14.10 -5.65
CA GLY A 35 -3.76 14.80 -4.85
C GLY A 35 -2.75 15.56 -5.70
N ILE A 36 -2.20 14.90 -6.74
CA ILE A 36 -1.30 15.52 -7.73
C ILE A 36 -1.98 16.73 -8.37
N ARG A 37 -3.22 16.57 -8.85
CA ARG A 37 -3.95 17.63 -9.54
C ARG A 37 -4.24 18.82 -8.64
N MET A 38 -4.47 18.62 -7.34
CA MET A 38 -4.74 19.70 -6.39
C MET A 38 -3.51 20.57 -6.17
N VAL A 39 -2.35 19.98 -5.85
CA VAL A 39 -1.12 20.75 -5.57
C VAL A 39 -0.59 21.45 -6.82
N HIS A 40 -0.67 20.81 -7.99
CA HIS A 40 -0.25 21.43 -9.25
C HIS A 40 -1.17 22.56 -9.74
N SER A 41 -2.36 22.73 -9.14
CA SER A 41 -3.19 23.91 -9.37
C SER A 41 -3.13 24.98 -8.29
N GLY A 42 -2.20 24.85 -7.34
CA GLY A 42 -2.08 25.81 -6.25
C GLY A 42 -3.22 25.72 -5.23
N SER A 43 -3.73 24.52 -4.95
CA SER A 43 -4.75 24.36 -3.90
C SER A 43 -4.14 24.59 -2.51
N ASP A 44 -4.51 25.70 -1.87
CA ASP A 44 -4.02 26.07 -0.52
C ASP A 44 -4.23 24.96 0.51
N LEU A 45 -5.40 24.30 0.49
CA LEU A 45 -5.71 23.20 1.39
C LEU A 45 -4.74 22.03 1.24
N ALA A 46 -4.43 21.64 -0.01
CA ALA A 46 -3.53 20.52 -0.26
C ALA A 46 -2.08 20.86 0.08
N LEU A 47 -1.65 22.09 -0.24
CA LEU A 47 -0.31 22.58 0.05
C LEU A 47 -0.09 22.74 1.56
N SER A 48 -1.04 23.34 2.29
CA SER A 48 -0.94 23.48 3.74
C SER A 48 -0.93 22.13 4.46
N PHE A 49 -1.79 21.20 4.01
CA PHE A 49 -1.80 19.84 4.58
C PHE A 49 -0.48 19.12 4.33
N ARG A 50 0.08 19.23 3.11
CA ARG A 50 1.39 18.67 2.78
C ARG A 50 2.47 19.22 3.70
N ASP A 51 2.50 20.54 3.90
CA ASP A 51 3.53 21.20 4.69
C ASP A 51 3.43 20.79 6.18
N ASP A 52 2.21 20.73 6.72
CA ASP A 52 1.94 20.22 8.08
C ASP A 52 2.35 18.74 8.22
N LEU A 53 2.08 17.93 7.21
CA LEU A 53 2.43 16.52 7.18
C LEU A 53 3.96 16.34 7.19
N ILE A 54 4.68 17.06 6.34
CA ILE A 54 6.15 16.99 6.27
C ILE A 54 6.76 17.50 7.57
N ALA A 55 6.24 18.59 8.15
CA ALA A 55 6.70 19.12 9.42
C ALA A 55 6.59 18.08 10.55
N LYS A 56 5.47 17.33 10.60
CA LYS A 56 5.29 16.23 11.56
C LYS A 56 6.22 15.06 11.27
N ALA A 57 6.43 14.74 9.99
CA ALA A 57 7.29 13.63 9.59
C ALA A 57 8.76 13.83 10.03
N GLN A 58 9.24 15.08 10.12
CA GLN A 58 10.60 15.39 10.61
C GLN A 58 10.87 14.85 12.02
N ALA A 59 9.83 14.67 12.85
CA ALA A 59 9.97 14.08 14.18
C ALA A 59 10.01 12.53 14.17
N SER A 60 9.81 11.89 13.01
CA SER A 60 9.78 10.42 12.91
C SER A 60 11.17 9.80 13.09
N GLN A 61 11.21 8.63 13.71
CA GLN A 61 12.43 7.86 13.89
C GLN A 61 13.03 7.41 12.55
N ILE A 62 12.19 7.25 11.52
CA ILE A 62 12.59 6.91 10.15
C ILE A 62 13.47 8.03 9.57
N LEU A 63 12.96 9.27 9.56
CA LEU A 63 13.71 10.41 9.04
C LEU A 63 14.93 10.75 9.89
N GLN A 64 14.84 10.64 11.23
CA GLN A 64 16.02 10.79 12.09
C GLN A 64 17.12 9.77 11.72
N SER A 65 16.78 8.49 11.55
CA SER A 65 17.73 7.46 11.15
C SER A 65 18.32 7.72 9.75
N TYR A 66 17.52 8.27 8.84
CA TYR A 66 18.00 8.67 7.51
C TYR A 66 19.01 9.83 7.59
N HIS A 67 18.71 10.87 8.38
CA HIS A 67 19.59 12.02 8.57
C HIS A 67 20.87 11.69 9.33
N GLU A 68 20.84 10.69 10.23
CA GLU A 68 22.02 10.12 10.89
C GLU A 68 22.91 9.26 9.94
N GLY A 69 22.55 9.15 8.66
CA GLY A 69 23.26 8.33 7.67
C GLY A 69 22.96 6.84 7.75
N SER A 70 22.08 6.41 8.65
CA SER A 70 21.70 5.00 8.85
C SER A 70 20.58 4.58 7.90
N ARG A 71 20.84 4.64 6.58
CA ARG A 71 19.85 4.37 5.52
C ARG A 71 19.16 3.00 5.64
N PHE A 72 19.90 1.93 5.97
CA PHE A 72 19.31 0.61 6.18
C PHE A 72 18.35 0.57 7.37
N LYS A 73 18.69 1.24 8.47
CA LYS A 73 17.82 1.32 9.65
C LYS A 73 16.52 2.04 9.30
N ALA A 74 16.60 3.16 8.57
CA ALA A 74 15.42 3.88 8.07
C ALA A 74 14.55 2.97 7.19
N ALA A 75 15.14 2.24 6.24
CA ALA A 75 14.43 1.29 5.39
C ALA A 75 13.72 0.17 6.18
N PHE A 76 14.37 -0.40 7.20
CA PHE A 76 13.74 -1.44 8.01
C PHE A 76 12.61 -0.92 8.90
N LEU A 77 12.73 0.30 9.41
CA LEU A 77 11.67 0.95 10.19
C LEU A 77 10.46 1.24 9.30
N ASP A 78 10.68 1.84 8.12
CA ASP A 78 9.62 2.10 7.14
C ASP A 78 8.94 0.80 6.67
N PHE A 79 9.73 -0.24 6.36
CA PHE A 79 9.20 -1.56 6.03
C PHE A 79 8.28 -2.11 7.14
N GLY A 80 8.70 -1.99 8.40
CA GLY A 80 7.93 -2.43 9.56
C GLY A 80 6.62 -1.67 9.71
N GLU A 81 6.65 -0.34 9.62
CA GLU A 81 5.46 0.51 9.68
C GLU A 81 4.49 0.19 8.54
N ASN A 82 5.00 0.11 7.30
CA ASN A 82 4.18 -0.22 6.13
C ASN A 82 3.52 -1.60 6.24
N LEU A 83 4.23 -2.61 6.77
CA LEU A 83 3.69 -3.94 6.98
C LEU A 83 2.60 -3.96 8.06
N LEU A 84 2.80 -3.26 9.18
CA LEU A 84 1.80 -3.13 10.25
C LEU A 84 0.53 -2.44 9.74
N VAL A 85 0.69 -1.36 8.99
CA VAL A 85 -0.41 -0.62 8.38
C VAL A 85 -1.14 -1.49 7.35
N ALA A 86 -0.42 -2.26 6.53
CA ALA A 86 -1.02 -3.19 5.57
C ALA A 86 -1.80 -4.32 6.26
N PHE A 87 -1.29 -4.83 7.38
CA PHE A 87 -1.98 -5.82 8.20
C PHE A 87 -3.27 -5.25 8.80
N ALA A 88 -3.21 -4.06 9.41
CA ALA A 88 -4.39 -3.37 9.93
C ALA A 88 -5.44 -3.12 8.83
N ASN A 89 -5.01 -2.70 7.64
CA ASN A 89 -5.90 -2.48 6.50
C ASN A 89 -6.48 -3.78 5.92
N THR A 90 -5.77 -4.90 6.04
CA THR A 90 -6.30 -6.22 5.70
C THR A 90 -7.43 -6.61 6.66
N ILE A 91 -7.24 -6.39 7.96
CA ILE A 91 -8.27 -6.64 8.98
C ILE A 91 -9.48 -5.75 8.76
N SER A 92 -9.29 -4.45 8.51
CA SER A 92 -10.41 -3.55 8.24
C SER A 92 -11.22 -3.97 7.01
N GLY A 93 -10.60 -4.67 6.05
CA GLY A 93 -11.27 -5.28 4.90
C GLY A 93 -12.33 -6.33 5.22
N LEU A 94 -12.37 -6.86 6.44
CA LEU A 94 -13.51 -7.69 6.90
C LEU A 94 -14.85 -6.91 6.87
N SER A 95 -14.79 -5.59 7.02
CA SER A 95 -15.97 -4.71 6.87
C SER A 95 -16.34 -4.41 5.41
N ILE A 96 -15.50 -4.82 4.46
CA ILE A 96 -15.59 -4.57 3.01
C ILE A 96 -15.41 -3.09 2.63
N LEU A 97 -16.09 -2.15 3.30
CA LEU A 97 -16.13 -0.74 2.91
C LEU A 97 -15.04 0.12 3.56
N VAL A 98 -14.69 -0.12 4.84
CA VAL A 98 -13.72 0.71 5.58
C VAL A 98 -12.33 0.85 4.91
N PRO A 99 -11.75 -0.17 4.25
CA PRO A 99 -10.40 -0.01 3.72
C PRO A 99 -10.35 0.93 2.50
N TYR A 100 -11.46 1.19 1.81
CA TYR A 100 -11.48 2.07 0.63
C TYR A 100 -11.26 3.56 0.97
N PRO A 101 -11.95 4.16 1.97
CA PRO A 101 -11.59 5.49 2.46
C PRO A 101 -10.13 5.59 2.93
N ILE A 102 -9.58 4.53 3.55
CA ILE A 102 -8.17 4.49 3.95
C ILE A 102 -7.26 4.53 2.72
N ALA A 103 -7.59 3.76 1.67
CA ALA A 103 -6.88 3.77 0.39
C ALA A 103 -6.92 5.15 -0.26
N ALA A 104 -8.10 5.77 -0.30
CA ALA A 104 -8.31 7.08 -0.89
C ALA A 104 -7.52 8.15 -0.14
N PHE A 105 -7.58 8.17 1.19
CA PHE A 105 -6.82 9.11 2.00
C PHE A 105 -5.31 8.94 1.79
N ARG A 106 -4.80 7.70 1.85
CA ARG A 106 -3.38 7.44 1.60
C ARG A 106 -2.97 7.84 0.18
N GLY A 107 -3.75 7.47 -0.83
CA GLY A 107 -3.48 7.84 -2.21
C GLY A 107 -3.42 9.35 -2.40
N TRP A 108 -4.38 10.07 -1.83
CA TRP A 108 -4.37 11.54 -1.84
C TRP A 108 -3.12 12.11 -1.17
N VAL A 109 -2.75 11.62 0.02
CA VAL A 109 -1.52 12.02 0.74
C VAL A 109 -0.27 11.79 -0.12
N VAL A 110 -0.17 10.64 -0.78
CA VAL A 110 0.93 10.33 -1.71
C VAL A 110 0.93 11.27 -2.93
N GLY A 111 -0.26 11.68 -3.40
CA GLY A 111 -0.41 12.61 -4.51
C GLY A 111 0.04 14.04 -4.18
N ILE A 112 -0.32 14.55 -3.00
CA ILE A 112 0.04 15.93 -2.63
C ILE A 112 1.54 16.11 -2.38
N VAL A 113 2.28 15.04 -2.04
CA VAL A 113 3.75 15.09 -1.91
C VAL A 113 4.50 15.02 -3.25
N SER A 114 3.79 15.17 -4.38
CA SER A 114 4.38 15.31 -5.73
C SER A 114 5.02 16.67 -6.00
N VAL A 115 4.96 17.60 -5.04
CA VAL A 115 5.69 18.88 -5.06
C VAL A 115 6.73 18.94 -3.94
N ASP A 116 7.78 19.74 -4.11
CA ASP A 116 8.85 19.95 -3.13
C ASP A 116 8.56 21.07 -2.11
N SER A 117 9.53 21.39 -1.24
CA SER A 117 9.36 22.42 -0.19
C SER A 117 9.18 23.83 -0.73
N SER A 118 9.52 24.09 -2.00
CA SER A 118 9.24 25.34 -2.71
C SER A 118 7.92 25.30 -3.49
N HIS A 119 7.12 24.24 -3.28
CA HIS A 119 5.91 23.92 -4.03
C HIS A 119 6.15 23.74 -5.54
N ALA A 120 7.40 23.50 -5.95
CA ALA A 120 7.73 23.16 -7.32
C ALA A 120 7.44 21.68 -7.59
N SER A 121 7.04 21.37 -8.82
CA SER A 121 6.69 20.01 -9.23
C SER A 121 7.91 19.09 -9.28
N ARG A 122 7.82 17.93 -8.62
CA ARG A 122 8.80 16.85 -8.74
C ARG A 122 8.68 16.08 -10.06
N LEU A 123 7.67 16.39 -10.87
CA LEU A 123 7.40 15.70 -12.14
C LEU A 123 8.07 16.38 -13.34
N VAL A 124 8.78 17.50 -13.12
CA VAL A 124 9.45 18.28 -14.16
C VAL A 124 10.80 17.64 -14.52
N GLU A 125 11.64 17.40 -13.51
CA GLU A 125 12.97 16.84 -13.70
C GLU A 125 12.92 15.31 -13.70
N PHE A 126 13.60 14.68 -14.66
CA PHE A 126 13.52 13.24 -14.85
C PHE A 126 13.94 12.44 -13.61
N GLY A 127 15.00 12.87 -12.91
CA GLY A 127 15.50 12.19 -11.71
C GLY A 127 14.47 12.17 -10.58
N ASP A 128 13.93 13.35 -10.24
CA ASP A 128 12.93 13.49 -9.18
C ASP A 128 11.62 12.81 -9.55
N ALA A 129 11.21 12.90 -10.82
CA ALA A 129 10.00 12.26 -11.31
C ALA A 129 10.14 10.74 -11.25
N PHE A 130 11.27 10.19 -11.68
CA PHE A 130 11.55 8.77 -11.65
C PHE A 130 11.59 8.26 -10.21
N TYR A 131 12.30 8.95 -9.31
CA TYR A 131 12.35 8.60 -7.89
C TYR A 131 10.94 8.60 -7.27
N TYR A 132 10.18 9.68 -7.46
CA TYR A 132 8.83 9.80 -6.93
C TYR A 132 7.90 8.71 -7.46
N LEU A 133 7.79 8.60 -8.80
CA LEU A 133 6.84 7.66 -9.42
C LEU A 133 7.18 6.22 -9.08
N SER A 134 8.46 5.83 -9.12
CA SER A 134 8.86 4.46 -8.77
C SER A 134 8.55 4.13 -7.32
N THR A 135 8.80 5.03 -6.37
CA THR A 135 8.41 4.86 -4.95
C THR A 135 6.90 4.70 -4.81
N VAL A 136 6.11 5.56 -5.46
CA VAL A 136 4.64 5.45 -5.45
C VAL A 136 4.18 4.10 -5.99
N PHE A 137 4.68 3.66 -7.14
CA PHE A 137 4.30 2.36 -7.72
C PHE A 137 4.70 1.19 -6.83
N LEU A 138 5.92 1.20 -6.30
CA LEU A 138 6.46 0.12 -5.46
C LEU A 138 5.68 -0.04 -4.14
N GLN A 139 5.21 1.06 -3.54
CA GLN A 139 4.39 1.01 -2.33
C GLN A 139 2.90 0.71 -2.63
N MET A 140 2.36 1.25 -3.72
CA MET A 140 0.93 1.10 -4.06
C MET A 140 0.54 -0.35 -4.34
N ILE A 141 1.42 -1.13 -4.98
CA ILE A 141 1.20 -2.55 -5.29
C ILE A 141 0.95 -3.39 -4.01
N PRO A 142 1.89 -3.49 -3.06
CA PRO A 142 1.71 -4.32 -1.87
C PRO A 142 0.55 -3.83 -0.99
N TYR A 143 0.29 -2.53 -0.93
CA TYR A 143 -0.90 -2.03 -0.23
C TYR A 143 -2.21 -2.46 -0.88
N SER A 144 -2.29 -2.46 -2.21
CA SER A 144 -3.47 -2.89 -2.94
C SER A 144 -3.70 -4.40 -2.83
N LEU A 145 -2.62 -5.17 -2.82
CA LEU A 145 -2.66 -6.61 -2.55
C LEU A 145 -3.20 -6.89 -1.14
N ALA A 146 -2.67 -6.21 -0.11
CA ALA A 146 -3.08 -6.40 1.28
C ALA A 146 -4.54 -5.97 1.53
N GLY A 147 -4.89 -4.73 1.16
CA GLY A 147 -6.25 -4.21 1.32
C GLY A 147 -7.28 -5.02 0.53
N GLY A 148 -7.00 -5.31 -0.74
CA GLY A 148 -7.86 -6.14 -1.59
C GLY A 148 -8.02 -7.56 -1.07
N ALA A 149 -6.96 -8.20 -0.54
CA ALA A 149 -7.05 -9.51 0.08
C ALA A 149 -7.96 -9.50 1.33
N GLY A 150 -7.91 -8.42 2.13
CA GLY A 150 -8.82 -8.21 3.26
C GLY A 150 -10.28 -8.09 2.83
N VAL A 151 -10.56 -7.25 1.84
CA VAL A 151 -11.91 -7.10 1.25
C VAL A 151 -12.41 -8.42 0.68
N HIS A 152 -11.55 -9.17 -0.01
CA HIS A 152 -11.86 -10.49 -0.53
C HIS A 152 -12.24 -11.48 0.58
N LEU A 153 -11.51 -11.48 1.71
CA LEU A 153 -11.84 -12.28 2.88
C LEU A 153 -13.21 -11.89 3.48
N GLY A 154 -13.48 -10.60 3.61
CA GLY A 154 -14.79 -10.08 4.06
C GLY A 154 -15.93 -10.50 3.12
N LEU A 155 -15.76 -10.35 1.81
CA LEU A 155 -16.73 -10.80 0.82
C LEU A 155 -16.94 -12.32 0.85
N SER A 156 -15.88 -13.09 1.08
CA SER A 156 -15.97 -14.56 1.16
C SER A 156 -16.75 -15.02 2.39
N TYR A 157 -16.85 -14.19 3.43
CA TYR A 157 -17.69 -14.45 4.59
C TYR A 157 -19.18 -14.21 4.31
N ILE A 158 -19.52 -13.12 3.60
CA ILE A 158 -20.91 -12.74 3.29
C ILE A 158 -21.46 -13.55 2.10
N PHE A 159 -20.64 -13.73 1.08
CA PHE A 159 -20.97 -14.39 -0.19
C PHE A 159 -20.03 -15.58 -0.42
N PRO A 160 -20.19 -16.67 0.35
CA PRO A 160 -19.35 -17.84 0.21
C PRO A 160 -19.54 -18.47 -1.17
N LYS A 161 -18.43 -18.79 -1.84
CA LYS A 161 -18.41 -19.49 -3.13
C LYS A 161 -18.17 -20.99 -2.91
N PRO A 162 -18.53 -21.87 -3.86
CA PRO A 162 -18.42 -23.33 -3.67
C PRO A 162 -17.02 -23.82 -3.27
N TYR A 163 -15.96 -23.18 -3.78
CA TYR A 163 -14.59 -23.51 -3.41
C TYR A 163 -14.17 -23.08 -1.98
N TYR A 164 -15.09 -22.49 -1.21
CA TYR A 164 -14.95 -22.09 0.19
C TYR A 164 -15.92 -22.80 1.13
N GLU A 165 -16.67 -23.79 0.66
CA GLU A 165 -17.63 -24.58 1.46
C GLU A 165 -16.98 -25.54 2.48
N GLY A 166 -15.65 -25.65 2.45
CA GLY A 166 -14.89 -26.49 3.38
C GLY A 166 -14.80 -25.94 4.80
N GLU A 167 -13.76 -26.37 5.52
CA GLU A 167 -13.53 -25.97 6.91
C GLU A 167 -13.57 -24.45 7.13
N LYS A 168 -14.14 -24.04 8.26
CA LYS A 168 -14.19 -22.65 8.70
C LYS A 168 -13.30 -22.48 9.93
N TRP A 169 -12.65 -21.32 10.03
CA TRP A 169 -11.90 -20.90 11.22
C TRP A 169 -12.41 -19.54 11.66
N LEU A 170 -12.85 -19.42 12.92
CA LEU A 170 -13.53 -18.21 13.43
C LEU A 170 -14.69 -17.75 12.53
N ARG A 171 -15.47 -18.71 12.00
CA ARG A 171 -16.57 -18.52 11.03
C ARG A 171 -16.15 -18.05 9.63
N LEU A 172 -14.89 -17.71 9.41
CA LEU A 172 -14.35 -17.37 8.09
C LEU A 172 -13.95 -18.65 7.33
N PRO A 173 -14.10 -18.72 6.01
CA PRO A 173 -13.61 -19.85 5.24
C PRO A 173 -12.09 -20.01 5.38
N LYS A 174 -11.62 -21.17 5.83
CA LYS A 174 -10.19 -21.45 6.06
C LYS A 174 -9.35 -21.24 4.80
N GLU A 175 -9.91 -21.60 3.65
CA GLU A 175 -9.23 -21.43 2.37
C GLU A 175 -9.16 -19.96 1.92
N ALA A 176 -10.10 -19.10 2.31
CA ALA A 176 -10.00 -17.66 2.10
C ALA A 176 -8.92 -17.03 2.98
N ILE A 177 -8.78 -17.48 4.23
CA ILE A 177 -7.65 -17.07 5.10
C ILE A 177 -6.31 -17.51 4.48
N ARG A 178 -6.24 -18.74 3.95
CA ARG A 178 -5.04 -19.21 3.24
C ARG A 178 -4.74 -18.38 2.00
N ASP A 179 -5.76 -17.94 1.26
CA ASP A 179 -5.57 -17.03 0.13
C ASP A 179 -4.93 -15.70 0.57
N VAL A 180 -5.37 -15.11 1.70
CA VAL A 180 -4.73 -13.93 2.29
C VAL A 180 -3.27 -14.21 2.63
N LEU A 181 -2.98 -15.31 3.34
CA LEU A 181 -1.61 -15.66 3.71
C LEU A 181 -0.69 -15.86 2.49
N ARG A 182 -1.21 -16.49 1.43
CA ARG A 182 -0.48 -16.67 0.16
C ARG A 182 -0.20 -15.35 -0.54
N ILE A 183 -1.13 -14.40 -0.49
CA ILE A 183 -0.90 -13.05 -1.02
C ILE A 183 0.13 -12.31 -0.17
N PHE A 184 0.11 -12.49 1.16
CA PHE A 184 1.11 -11.90 2.06
C PHE A 184 2.54 -12.39 1.80
N ALA A 185 2.70 -13.60 1.26
CA ALA A 185 4.00 -14.08 0.79
C ALA A 185 4.59 -13.21 -0.36
N LEU A 186 3.76 -12.41 -1.05
CA LEU A 186 4.20 -11.37 -1.99
C LEU A 186 4.26 -9.98 -1.35
N VAL A 187 3.30 -9.63 -0.51
CA VAL A 187 3.22 -8.30 0.14
C VAL A 187 4.48 -8.00 0.95
N VAL A 188 4.95 -8.96 1.74
CA VAL A 188 6.13 -8.79 2.61
C VAL A 188 7.40 -8.46 1.80
N PRO A 189 7.84 -9.28 0.82
CA PRO A 189 9.03 -8.93 0.04
C PRO A 189 8.86 -7.67 -0.80
N LEU A 190 7.65 -7.37 -1.30
CA LEU A 190 7.39 -6.15 -2.06
C LEU A 190 7.54 -4.90 -1.20
N PHE A 191 7.04 -4.88 0.04
CA PHE A 191 7.29 -3.76 0.95
C PHE A 191 8.76 -3.61 1.27
N LEU A 192 9.48 -4.72 1.52
CA LEU A 192 10.91 -4.64 1.78
C LEU A 192 11.66 -4.03 0.60
N ILE A 193 11.34 -4.44 -0.64
CA ILE A 193 11.92 -3.86 -1.86
C ILE A 193 11.57 -2.38 -1.97
N ALA A 194 10.32 -1.99 -1.72
CA ALA A 194 9.89 -0.60 -1.77
C ALA A 194 10.64 0.29 -0.75
N SER A 195 10.74 -0.15 0.49
CA SER A 195 11.46 0.59 1.54
C SER A 195 12.96 0.64 1.28
N LEU A 196 13.58 -0.45 0.81
CA LEU A 196 14.99 -0.42 0.40
C LEU A 196 15.21 0.53 -0.77
N TRP A 197 14.32 0.52 -1.77
CA TRP A 197 14.37 1.45 -2.89
C TRP A 197 14.32 2.91 -2.41
N GLU A 198 13.36 3.25 -1.56
CA GLU A 198 13.13 4.61 -1.07
C GLU A 198 14.36 5.18 -0.34
N PHE A 199 14.99 4.41 0.55
CA PHE A 199 16.09 4.93 1.37
C PHE A 199 17.49 4.70 0.80
N LEU A 200 17.66 3.80 -0.18
CA LEU A 200 18.96 3.54 -0.81
C LEU A 200 19.15 4.27 -2.15
N SER A 201 18.06 4.65 -2.82
CA SER A 201 18.10 5.34 -4.11
C SER A 201 17.96 6.87 -3.98
N ALA A 202 17.65 7.35 -2.78
CA ALA A 202 17.60 8.76 -2.40
C ALA A 202 18.99 9.37 -2.12
#